data_AF-A0A9D6M1N4-F1
#
_entry.id   AF-A0A9D6M1N4-F1
#
_cell.length_a   1.000
_cell.length_b   1.000
_cell.length_c   1.000
_cell.angle_alpha   90.00
_cell.angle_beta   90.00
_cell.angle_gamma   90.00
#
_symmetry.space_group_name_H-M   'P 1'
#
loop_
_entity.id
_entity.type
_entity.pdbx_description
1 polymer ?
#
loop_
_entity_poly.entity_id
_entity_poly.type
_entity_poly.pdbx_seq_one_letter_code
_entity_poly.pdbx_strand_id
1 'polypeptide(L)' 'KTPLGSRVDRHAHIGKGKIGRAGFKNIMNDARWRDLPGLLETPKDEMMKEDKVNLRALRRMIVQA' A
#
# COMPACT_ATOMS: atom_id res chain seq x y z
N LYS A 1 -15.64 -6.49 -2.40
CA LYS A 1 -14.46 -5.76 -2.93
C LYS A 1 -14.81 -5.26 -4.32
N THR A 2 -14.55 -3.99 -4.59
CA THR A 2 -14.82 -3.37 -5.89
C THR A 2 -13.99 -4.03 -7.00
N PRO A 3 -14.59 -4.37 -8.17
CA PRO A 3 -13.86 -4.85 -9.33
C PRO A 3 -12.87 -3.81 -9.88
N LEU A 4 -11.87 -4.27 -10.65
CA LEU A 4 -11.00 -3.36 -11.40
C LEU A 4 -11.80 -2.67 -12.52
N GLY A 5 -11.46 -1.42 -12.84
CA GLY A 5 -12.15 -0.64 -13.89
C GLY A 5 -13.53 -0.11 -13.50
N SER A 6 -13.96 -0.26 -12.25
CA SER A 6 -15.31 0.12 -11.81
C SER A 6 -15.52 1.64 -11.62
N ARG A 7 -14.47 2.46 -11.72
CA ARG A 7 -14.51 3.91 -11.45
C ARG A 7 -15.02 4.28 -10.04
N VAL A 8 -14.76 3.42 -9.06
CA VAL A 8 -15.14 3.66 -7.67
C VAL A 8 -13.89 3.87 -6.85
N ASP A 9 -13.86 4.99 -6.13
CA ASP A 9 -12.78 5.31 -5.22
C ASP A 9 -13.01 4.67 -3.84
N ARG A 10 -12.49 3.46 -3.68
CA ARG A 10 -12.58 2.67 -2.44
C ARG A 10 -11.23 2.06 -2.12
N HIS A 11 -10.54 2.72 -1.20
CA HIS A 11 -9.24 2.27 -0.70
C HIS A 11 -9.36 0.99 0.15
N ALA A 12 -8.27 0.22 0.21
CA ALA A 12 -8.17 -0.99 1.00
C ALA A 12 -6.77 -1.09 1.64
N HIS A 13 -6.66 -1.79 2.77
CA HIS A 13 -5.36 -2.05 3.40
C HIS A 13 -4.38 -2.75 2.45
N ILE A 14 -3.09 -2.62 2.73
CA ILE A 14 -2.00 -3.07 1.85
C ILE A 14 -2.14 -4.56 1.53
N GLY A 15 -2.19 -4.87 0.23
CA GLY A 15 -2.35 -6.24 -0.27
C GLY A 15 -3.75 -6.86 -0.08
N LYS A 16 -4.70 -6.13 0.51
CA LYS A 16 -6.09 -6.59 0.66
C LYS A 16 -7.01 -6.08 -0.46
N GLY A 17 -6.58 -5.12 -1.27
CA GLY A 17 -7.28 -4.69 -2.48
C GLY A 17 -7.06 -5.60 -3.70
N LYS A 18 -7.45 -5.13 -4.89
CA LYS A 18 -7.23 -5.83 -6.17
C LYS A 18 -5.86 -5.56 -6.80
N ILE A 19 -5.16 -4.48 -6.41
CA ILE A 19 -3.74 -4.24 -6.76
C ILE A 19 -2.85 -5.35 -6.21
N GLY A 20 -3.17 -5.85 -5.01
CA GLY A 20 -2.45 -6.95 -4.37
C GLY A 20 -1.02 -6.59 -3.94
N ARG A 21 -0.33 -7.54 -3.30
CA ARG A 21 1.04 -7.34 -2.80
C ARG A 21 2.08 -7.20 -3.91
N ALA A 22 1.83 -7.82 -5.07
CA ALA A 22 2.76 -7.76 -6.21
C ALA A 22 2.88 -6.33 -6.75
N GLY A 23 1.77 -5.59 -6.88
CA GLY A 23 1.82 -4.18 -7.30
C GLY A 23 2.60 -3.31 -6.33
N PHE A 24 2.40 -3.48 -5.02
CA PHE A 24 3.18 -2.75 -4.01
C PHE A 24 4.66 -3.13 -4.02
N LYS A 25 5.01 -4.41 -4.22
CA LYS A 25 6.42 -4.81 -4.38
C LYS A 25 7.11 -4.06 -5.53
N ASN A 26 6.42 -3.85 -6.65
CA ASN A 26 6.98 -3.11 -7.78
C ASN A 26 7.25 -1.65 -7.40
N ILE A 27 6.29 -0.96 -6.77
CA ILE A 27 6.45 0.44 -6.36
C ILE A 27 7.57 0.57 -5.31
N MET A 28 7.57 -0.27 -4.28
CA MET A 28 8.51 -0.19 -3.16
C MET A 28 9.97 -0.48 -3.54
N ASN A 29 10.21 -1.08 -4.71
CA ASN A 29 11.56 -1.44 -5.18
C ASN A 29 11.95 -0.74 -6.49
N ASP A 30 11.13 0.18 -6.98
CA ASP A 30 11.44 0.95 -8.18
C ASP A 30 12.21 2.21 -7.80
N ALA A 31 13.41 2.34 -8.37
CA ALA A 31 14.38 3.39 -8.04
C ALA A 31 13.83 4.81 -8.23
N ARG A 32 12.84 5.00 -9.11
CA ARG A 32 12.22 6.31 -9.38
C ARG A 32 11.47 6.87 -8.18
N TRP A 33 11.09 6.04 -7.21
CA TRP A 33 10.30 6.43 -6.05
C TRP A 33 11.10 6.47 -4.75
N ARG A 34 12.40 6.09 -4.78
CA ARG A 34 13.22 5.86 -3.57
C ARG A 34 13.24 7.06 -2.62
N ASP A 35 13.38 8.26 -3.18
CA ASP A 35 13.56 9.49 -2.40
C ASP A 35 12.26 10.29 -2.23
N LEU A 36 11.13 9.74 -2.70
CA LEU A 36 9.83 10.40 -2.64
C LEU A 36 9.04 9.93 -1.41
N PRO A 37 8.35 10.84 -0.70
CA PRO A 37 7.50 10.46 0.42
C PRO A 37 6.26 9.69 -0.08
N GLY A 38 5.93 8.60 0.60
CA GLY A 38 4.68 7.87 0.41
C GLY A 38 3.64 8.23 1.48
N LEU A 39 2.40 8.49 1.08
CA LEU A 39 1.27 8.74 1.97
C LEU A 39 0.32 7.53 2.01
N LEU A 40 -0.04 7.08 3.21
CA LEU A 40 -1.03 6.00 3.38
C LEU A 40 -2.41 6.57 3.65
N GLU A 41 -3.29 6.45 2.67
CA GLU A 41 -4.71 6.85 2.77
C GLU A 41 -5.64 5.62 2.85
N THR A 42 -5.15 4.54 3.46
CA THR A 42 -5.98 3.35 3.73
C THR A 42 -7.07 3.67 4.75
N PRO A 43 -8.17 2.88 4.84
CA PRO A 43 -9.12 3.02 5.93
C PRO A 43 -8.43 3.05 7.30
N LYS A 44 -8.92 3.92 8.20
CA LYS A 44 -8.32 4.18 9.51
C LYS A 44 -9.31 3.86 10.62
N ASP A 45 -8.81 3.31 11.73
CA ASP A 45 -9.52 3.34 13.01
C ASP A 45 -9.13 4.60 13.82
N GLU A 46 -9.85 4.88 14.91
CA GLU A 46 -9.55 6.02 15.80
C GLU A 46 -8.12 6.00 16.36
N MET A 47 -7.54 4.80 16.48
CA MET A 47 -6.22 4.58 17.07
C MET A 47 -5.09 4.48 16.04
N MET A 48 -5.39 4.65 14.75
CA MET A 48 -4.48 4.46 13.60
C MET A 48 -3.66 3.16 13.66
N LYS A 49 -4.23 2.07 14.19
CA LYS A 49 -3.47 0.81 14.41
C LYS A 49 -3.02 0.19 13.10
N GLU A 50 -3.87 0.24 12.09
CA GLU A 50 -3.62 -0.36 10.78
C GLU A 50 -2.49 0.33 10.03
N ASP A 51 -2.16 1.58 10.34
CA ASP A 51 -1.04 2.28 9.69
C ASP A 51 0.29 1.65 10.04
N LYS A 52 0.49 1.30 11.32
CA LYS A 52 1.69 0.59 11.76
C LYS A 52 1.79 -0.77 11.07
N VAL A 53 0.66 -1.46 10.89
CA VAL A 53 0.59 -2.75 10.21
C VAL A 53 0.91 -2.61 8.72
N ASN A 54 0.30 -1.63 8.04
CA ASN A 54 0.49 -1.34 6.63
C ASN A 54 1.92 -0.90 6.32
N LEU A 55 2.49 0.02 7.12
CA LEU A 55 3.89 0.44 6.99
C LEU A 55 4.85 -0.74 7.16
N ARG A 56 4.62 -1.59 8.18
CA ARG A 56 5.44 -2.79 8.38
C ARG A 56 5.31 -3.75 7.20
N ALA A 57 4.12 -3.90 6.63
CA ALA A 57 3.90 -4.75 5.46
C ALA A 57 4.69 -4.23 4.24
N LEU A 58 4.66 -2.91 3.97
CA LEU A 58 5.41 -2.29 2.87
C LEU A 58 6.92 -2.39 3.07
N ARG A 59 7.43 -2.06 4.26
CA ARG A 59 8.88 -2.16 4.56
C ARG A 59 9.43 -3.58 4.36
N ARG A 60 8.65 -4.61 4.70
CA ARG A 60 9.00 -6.02 4.46
C ARG A 60 9.04 -6.43 2.99
N MET A 61 8.57 -5.59 2.07
CA MET A 61 8.58 -5.86 0.63
C MET A 61 9.82 -5.30 -0.07
N ILE A 62 10.62 -4.47 0.61
CA ILE A 62 11.86 -3.92 0.08
C ILE A 62 12.92 -5.03 0.08
N VAL A 63 13.55 -5.29 -1.07
CA VAL A 63 14.55 -6.36 -1.25
C VAL A 63 15.99 -5.85 -1.28
N GLN A 64 16.20 -4.53 -1.35
CA GLN A 64 17.53 -3.92 -1.32
C GLN A 64 17.52 -2.68 -0.41
N ALA A 65 18.44 -2.63 0.54
CA ALA A 65 18.70 -1.47 1.38
C ALA A 65 19.82 -0.63 0.74
#